data_AF-A0A315AQP9-F1
#
_entry.id   AF-A0A315AQP9-F1
#
_cell.length_a   1.000
_cell.length_b   1.000
_cell.length_c   1.000
_cell.angle_alpha   90.00
_cell.angle_beta   90.00
_cell.angle_gamma   90.00
#
_symmetry.space_group_name_H-M   'P 1'
#
loop_
_entity.id
_entity.type
_entity.pdbx_description
1 polymer ?
#
loop_
_entity_poly.entity_id
_entity_poly.type
_entity_poly.pdbx_seq_one_letter_code
_entity_poly.pdbx_strand_id
1 'polypeptide(L)'
;MSLTVMKVKTPRFRLGNINVQSFESVQATPSFDTKFTTQIKIKNSANWGSYKFNAANITFLYQGATLAVIDVAKGKAGWLSTIKRNAEVSLNSTALTNSNLGSDLSSGVLTLNSVGRLNGKVAIMFIMKKKKAANMNCTIAFDVTAKALRSLECK
;
A
#
# COMPACT_ATOMS: atom_id res chain seq x y z
N MET A 1 0.96 17.80 -40.87
CA MET A 1 0.35 16.99 -39.79
C MET A 1 1.31 16.98 -38.61
N SER A 2 0.92 17.52 -37.46
CA SER A 2 1.77 17.52 -36.25
C SER A 2 1.53 16.23 -35.45
N LEU A 3 2.57 15.46 -35.20
CA LEU A 3 2.50 14.23 -34.40
C LEU A 3 2.59 14.61 -32.92
N THR A 4 1.46 14.60 -32.20
CA THR A 4 1.48 14.87 -30.75
C THR A 4 1.99 13.63 -30.02
N VAL A 5 3.24 13.65 -29.58
CA VAL A 5 3.84 12.56 -28.80
C VAL A 5 3.42 12.67 -27.33
N MET A 6 2.44 11.86 -26.91
CA MET A 6 2.03 11.80 -25.50
C MET A 6 3.01 10.95 -24.67
N LYS A 7 3.67 11.59 -23.69
CA LYS A 7 4.58 10.90 -22.76
C LYS A 7 3.81 9.99 -21.79
N VAL A 8 4.13 8.69 -21.81
CA VAL A 8 3.58 7.72 -20.85
C VAL A 8 4.14 7.97 -19.45
N LYS A 9 3.24 8.33 -18.53
CA LYS A 9 3.51 8.49 -17.10
C LYS A 9 3.39 7.15 -16.37
N THR A 10 4.11 7.02 -15.27
CA THR A 10 3.97 5.85 -14.39
C THR A 10 2.64 5.94 -13.64
N PRO A 11 1.79 4.90 -13.66
CA PRO A 11 0.59 4.84 -12.82
C PRO A 11 0.95 4.97 -11.34
N ARG A 12 0.02 5.48 -10.52
CA ARG A 12 0.23 5.59 -9.08
C ARG A 12 -0.41 4.40 -8.37
N PHE A 13 0.35 3.73 -7.51
CA PHE A 13 -0.08 2.60 -6.70
C PHE A 13 0.03 2.99 -5.23
N ARG A 14 -1.10 3.04 -4.51
CA ARG A 14 -1.16 3.55 -3.13
C ARG A 14 -2.21 2.84 -2.31
N LEU A 15 -2.02 2.86 -0.99
CA LEU A 15 -3.10 2.63 -0.04
C LEU A 15 -4.00 3.87 0.06
N GLY A 16 -5.27 3.63 0.33
CA GLY A 16 -6.28 4.62 0.64
C GLY A 16 -6.58 4.64 2.13
N ASN A 17 -7.66 5.31 2.51
CA ASN A 17 -8.08 5.41 3.91
C ASN A 17 -8.07 4.04 4.58
N ILE A 18 -7.49 4.02 5.78
CA ILE A 18 -7.48 2.88 6.68
C ILE A 18 -8.62 3.09 7.67
N ASN A 19 -9.41 2.04 7.87
CA ASN A 19 -10.42 1.98 8.91
C ASN A 19 -10.04 0.88 9.91
N VAL A 20 -9.65 1.28 11.12
CA VAL A 20 -9.22 0.35 12.17
C VAL A 20 -10.44 -0.38 12.71
N GLN A 21 -10.39 -1.71 12.71
CA GLN A 21 -11.43 -2.56 13.27
C GLN A 21 -11.08 -2.97 14.70
N SER A 22 -9.83 -3.34 14.93
CA SER A 22 -9.30 -3.65 16.25
C SER A 22 -7.84 -3.24 16.36
N PHE A 23 -7.45 -2.85 17.57
CA PHE A 23 -6.07 -2.58 17.92
C PHE A 23 -5.88 -2.89 19.41
N GLU A 24 -5.13 -3.95 19.68
CA GLU A 24 -4.73 -4.34 21.04
C GLU A 24 -3.22 -4.31 21.16
N SER A 25 -2.74 -3.89 22.31
CA SER A 25 -1.30 -3.86 22.60
C SER A 25 -1.05 -4.14 24.08
N VAL A 26 0.04 -4.84 24.36
CA VAL A 26 0.47 -5.14 25.73
C VAL A 26 1.87 -4.57 25.91
N GLN A 27 2.03 -3.64 26.85
CA GLN A 27 3.31 -2.98 27.11
C GLN A 27 4.23 -3.84 27.99
N ALA A 28 3.68 -4.56 28.97
CA ALA A 28 4.45 -5.42 29.88
C ALA A 28 5.19 -6.54 29.12
N THR A 29 4.58 -7.06 28.06
CA THR A 29 5.17 -7.97 27.09
C THR A 29 4.99 -7.35 25.71
N PRO A 30 5.94 -6.52 25.23
CA PRO A 30 5.78 -5.69 24.04
C PRO A 30 5.20 -6.46 22.86
N SER A 31 3.92 -6.23 22.61
CA SER A 31 3.18 -6.92 21.57
C SER A 31 1.98 -6.10 21.11
N PHE A 32 1.54 -6.35 19.88
CA PHE A 32 0.31 -5.81 19.34
C PHE A 32 -0.38 -6.80 18.41
N ASP A 33 -1.68 -6.63 18.30
CA ASP A 33 -2.53 -7.22 17.27
C ASP A 33 -3.45 -6.13 16.72
N THR A 34 -3.45 -5.94 15.41
CA THR A 34 -4.34 -4.97 14.78
C THR A 34 -4.95 -5.52 13.51
N LYS A 35 -6.22 -5.18 13.34
CA LYS A 35 -6.99 -5.47 12.15
C LYS A 35 -7.59 -4.19 11.60
N PHE A 36 -7.45 -3.99 10.29
CA PHE A 36 -8.03 -2.83 9.63
C PHE A 36 -8.44 -3.16 8.20
N THR A 37 -9.36 -2.36 7.65
CA THR A 37 -9.64 -2.36 6.22
C THR A 37 -9.00 -1.17 5.55
N THR A 38 -8.58 -1.35 4.30
CA THR A 38 -8.04 -0.28 3.48
C THR A 38 -8.47 -0.43 2.02
N GLN A 39 -8.19 0.59 1.22
CA GLN A 39 -8.39 0.55 -0.22
C GLN A 39 -7.07 0.54 -0.96
N ILE A 40 -6.83 -0.47 -1.77
CA ILE A 40 -5.75 -0.47 -2.74
C ILE A 40 -6.19 0.35 -3.95
N LYS A 41 -5.48 1.45 -4.23
CA LYS A 41 -5.78 2.39 -5.31
C LYS A 41 -4.71 2.32 -6.40
N ILE A 42 -5.12 2.00 -7.62
CA ILE A 42 -4.26 1.95 -8.81
C ILE A 42 -4.75 3.00 -9.81
N LYS A 43 -4.12 4.17 -9.81
CA LYS A 43 -4.53 5.35 -10.56
C LYS A 43 -3.74 5.49 -11.85
N ASN A 44 -4.46 5.47 -12.97
CA ASN A 44 -3.95 5.65 -14.33
C ASN A 44 -4.44 6.98 -14.96
N SER A 45 -4.81 7.96 -14.13
CA SER A 45 -5.45 9.21 -14.56
C SER A 45 -4.58 10.14 -15.40
N ALA A 46 -3.28 9.84 -15.55
CA ALA A 46 -2.33 10.71 -16.25
C ALA A 46 -1.83 10.09 -17.57
N ASN A 47 -2.42 8.97 -17.99
CA ASN A 47 -2.06 8.25 -19.21
C ASN A 47 -3.23 8.16 -20.17
N TRP A 48 -2.95 8.36 -21.45
CA TRP A 48 -3.93 8.24 -22.53
C TRP A 48 -4.03 6.83 -23.11
N GLY A 49 -4.42 5.91 -22.24
CA GLY A 49 -4.73 4.52 -22.57
C GLY A 49 -4.62 3.61 -21.36
N SER A 50 -4.98 2.34 -21.50
CA SER A 50 -5.14 1.43 -20.37
C SER A 50 -3.82 0.93 -19.82
N TYR A 51 -3.73 0.78 -18.50
CA TYR A 51 -2.63 0.10 -17.80
C TYR A 51 -3.03 -1.31 -17.39
N LYS A 52 -2.44 -2.32 -18.04
CA LYS A 52 -2.59 -3.75 -17.67
C LYS A 52 -1.43 -4.13 -16.74
N PHE A 53 -1.74 -4.64 -15.56
CA PHE A 53 -0.75 -5.03 -14.55
C PHE A 53 -0.92 -6.49 -14.12
N ASN A 54 0.20 -7.10 -13.75
CA ASN A 54 0.25 -8.47 -13.26
C ASN A 54 -0.18 -8.54 -11.78
N ALA A 55 -0.38 -9.76 -11.28
CA ALA A 55 -0.52 -9.95 -9.85
C ALA A 55 0.77 -9.52 -9.15
N ALA A 56 0.63 -9.00 -7.93
CA ALA A 56 1.74 -8.56 -7.10
C ALA A 56 1.32 -8.60 -5.64
N ASN A 57 2.27 -8.33 -4.74
CA ASN A 57 2.01 -8.35 -3.31
C ASN A 57 2.26 -6.96 -2.71
N ILE A 58 1.58 -6.72 -1.59
CA ILE A 58 1.88 -5.64 -0.66
C ILE A 58 2.40 -6.29 0.62
N THR A 59 3.58 -5.88 1.06
CA THR A 59 4.22 -6.36 2.30
C THR A 59 4.11 -5.27 3.36
N PHE A 60 3.57 -5.63 4.52
CA PHE A 60 3.54 -4.78 5.71
C PHE A 60 4.70 -5.15 6.63
N LEU A 61 5.38 -4.14 7.13
CA LEU A 61 6.66 -4.27 7.81
C LEU A 61 6.68 -3.43 9.09
N TYR A 62 7.40 -3.92 10.09
CA TYR A 62 7.83 -3.14 11.25
C TYR A 62 9.36 -3.12 11.28
N GLN A 63 9.97 -1.95 11.14
CA GLN A 63 11.43 -1.76 11.13
C GLN A 63 12.17 -2.76 10.20
N GLY A 64 11.57 -3.08 9.05
CA GLY A 64 12.12 -4.03 8.06
C GLY A 64 11.73 -5.51 8.26
N ALA A 65 11.19 -5.89 9.42
CA ALA A 65 10.64 -7.23 9.64
C ALA A 65 9.24 -7.35 9.05
N THR A 66 8.95 -8.45 8.35
CA THR A 66 7.65 -8.67 7.69
C THR A 66 6.60 -9.10 8.71
N LEU A 67 5.48 -8.39 8.74
CA LEU A 67 4.31 -8.71 9.57
C LEU A 67 3.27 -9.49 8.79
N ALA A 68 2.99 -9.07 7.55
CA ALA A 68 2.02 -9.73 6.69
C ALA A 68 2.29 -9.40 5.22
N VAL A 69 1.75 -10.25 4.34
CA VAL A 69 1.75 -10.08 2.90
C VAL A 69 0.32 -10.24 2.41
N ILE A 70 -0.15 -9.29 1.61
CA ILE A 70 -1.47 -9.39 0.96
C ILE A 70 -1.33 -9.38 -0.56
N ASP A 71 -2.20 -10.14 -1.23
CA ASP A 71 -2.18 -10.28 -2.67
C ASP A 71 -2.97 -9.16 -3.35
N VAL A 72 -2.42 -8.68 -4.45
CA VAL A 72 -3.07 -7.79 -5.42
C VAL A 72 -3.25 -8.57 -6.70
N ALA A 73 -4.47 -9.02 -6.96
CA ALA A 73 -4.76 -9.75 -8.20
C ALA A 73 -4.39 -8.93 -9.46
N LYS A 74 -4.08 -9.60 -10.56
CA LYS A 74 -3.86 -8.92 -11.86
C LYS A 74 -5.07 -8.08 -12.28
N GLY A 75 -4.88 -7.10 -13.15
CA GLY A 75 -5.98 -6.22 -13.56
C GLY A 75 -5.65 -5.27 -14.69
N LYS A 76 -6.64 -4.45 -15.06
CA LYS A 76 -6.53 -3.44 -16.13
C LYS A 76 -7.20 -2.15 -15.70
N ALA A 77 -6.42 -1.14 -15.36
CA ALA A 77 -6.95 0.22 -15.21
C ALA A 77 -7.21 0.79 -16.60
N GLY A 78 -8.42 1.29 -16.81
CA GLY A 78 -8.83 1.95 -18.05
C GLY A 78 -8.11 3.28 -18.31
N TRP A 79 -8.52 3.95 -19.38
CA TRP A 79 -8.05 5.29 -19.71
C TRP A 79 -8.56 6.30 -18.67
N LEU A 80 -7.68 7.17 -18.18
CA LEU A 80 -7.94 8.20 -17.17
C LEU A 80 -8.58 7.70 -15.86
N SER A 81 -8.54 6.40 -15.59
CA SER A 81 -9.33 5.81 -14.52
C SER A 81 -8.49 5.36 -13.32
N THR A 82 -9.18 4.99 -12.24
CA THR A 82 -8.59 4.44 -11.02
C THR A 82 -9.32 3.17 -10.65
N ILE A 83 -8.59 2.09 -10.42
CA ILE A 83 -9.14 0.90 -9.76
C ILE A 83 -9.04 1.09 -8.25
N LYS A 84 -10.11 0.74 -7.54
CA LYS A 84 -10.15 0.65 -6.08
C LYS A 84 -10.47 -0.80 -5.71
N ARG A 85 -9.72 -1.39 -4.79
CA ARG A 85 -10.02 -2.71 -4.22
C ARG A 85 -9.96 -2.61 -2.71
N ASN A 86 -10.99 -3.09 -2.03
CA ASN A 86 -10.97 -3.18 -0.58
C ASN A 86 -10.07 -4.36 -0.18
N ALA A 87 -9.31 -4.18 0.88
CA ALA A 87 -8.48 -5.21 1.48
C ALA A 87 -8.67 -5.17 2.99
N GLU A 88 -8.69 -6.36 3.59
CA GLU A 88 -8.62 -6.55 5.03
C GLU A 88 -7.19 -6.96 5.37
N VAL A 89 -6.64 -6.37 6.42
CA VAL A 89 -5.25 -6.57 6.82
C VAL A 89 -5.23 -6.84 8.32
N SER A 90 -4.65 -7.98 8.69
CA SER A 90 -4.37 -8.35 10.08
C SER A 90 -2.86 -8.39 10.26
N LEU A 91 -2.36 -7.63 11.25
CA LEU A 91 -0.95 -7.52 11.57
C LEU A 91 -0.76 -7.83 13.06
N ASN A 92 0.23 -8.65 13.38
CA ASN A 92 0.58 -8.91 14.77
C ASN A 92 2.10 -8.97 14.95
N SER A 93 2.55 -8.84 16.19
CA SER A 93 3.96 -8.86 16.55
C SER A 93 4.52 -10.26 16.81
N THR A 94 3.79 -11.35 16.55
CA THR A 94 4.24 -12.71 16.93
C THR A 94 5.54 -13.13 16.25
N ALA A 95 5.77 -12.65 15.03
CA ALA A 95 7.00 -12.91 14.28
C ALA A 95 8.14 -11.92 14.61
N LEU A 96 7.91 -10.95 15.50
CA LEU A 96 8.90 -9.94 15.86
C LEU A 96 9.72 -10.40 17.06
N THR A 97 11.04 -10.32 16.93
CA THR A 97 12.01 -10.46 18.04
C THR A 97 12.63 -9.13 18.43
N ASN A 98 12.07 -8.01 17.94
CA ASN A 98 12.66 -6.68 18.03
C ASN A 98 12.47 -6.03 19.41
N SER A 99 13.59 -5.58 20.01
CA SER A 99 13.61 -4.87 21.29
C SER A 99 12.91 -3.50 21.27
N ASN A 100 12.86 -2.83 20.11
CA ASN A 100 12.30 -1.48 19.98
C ASN A 100 10.76 -1.43 20.06
N LEU A 101 10.07 -2.57 20.00
CA LEU A 101 8.60 -2.56 20.03
C LEU A 101 8.07 -1.99 21.36
N GLY A 102 8.76 -2.26 22.47
CA GLY A 102 8.38 -1.73 23.78
C GLY A 102 8.45 -0.21 23.86
N SER A 103 9.49 0.39 23.30
CA SER A 103 9.65 1.85 23.26
C SER A 103 8.62 2.52 22.35
N ASP A 104 8.28 1.92 21.21
CA ASP A 104 7.30 2.49 20.30
C ASP A 104 5.89 2.43 20.93
N LEU A 105 5.55 1.32 21.58
CA LEU A 105 4.27 1.17 22.30
C LEU A 105 4.17 2.10 23.51
N SER A 106 5.27 2.37 24.22
CA SER A 106 5.27 3.31 25.35
C SER A 106 5.25 4.78 24.91
N SER A 107 5.82 5.09 23.74
CA SER A 107 5.74 6.42 23.12
C SER A 107 4.32 6.81 22.66
N GLY A 108 3.41 5.82 22.59
CA GLY A 108 2.02 6.00 22.19
C GLY A 108 1.80 5.96 20.67
N VAL A 109 2.85 5.76 19.85
CA VAL A 109 2.72 5.70 18.39
C VAL A 109 3.43 4.48 17.83
N LEU A 110 2.67 3.60 17.18
CA LEU A 110 3.20 2.45 16.43
C LEU A 110 3.33 2.82 14.95
N THR A 111 4.56 2.84 14.45
CA THR A 111 4.84 3.15 13.03
C THR A 111 5.17 1.90 12.24
N LEU A 112 4.39 1.65 11.19
CA LEU A 112 4.56 0.53 10.26
C LEU A 112 4.84 1.05 8.85
N ASN A 113 5.48 0.22 8.04
CA ASN A 113 5.68 0.48 6.61
C ASN A 113 4.90 -0.50 5.76
N SER A 114 4.50 -0.06 4.57
CA SER A 114 3.90 -0.92 3.56
C SER A 114 4.56 -0.67 2.22
N VAL A 115 5.05 -1.73 1.59
CA VAL A 115 5.74 -1.67 0.31
C VAL A 115 5.08 -2.58 -0.70
N GLY A 116 5.08 -2.19 -1.97
CA GLY A 116 4.57 -3.04 -3.03
C GLY A 116 5.03 -2.57 -4.40
N ARG A 117 5.02 -3.48 -5.37
CA ARG A 117 5.42 -3.17 -6.74
C ARG A 117 4.50 -3.83 -7.76
N LEU A 118 3.79 -3.01 -8.53
CA LEU A 118 2.97 -3.46 -9.65
C LEU A 118 3.75 -3.31 -10.95
N ASN A 119 4.10 -4.45 -11.57
CA ASN A 119 4.65 -4.48 -12.92
C ASN A 119 3.53 -4.57 -13.97
N GLY A 120 3.61 -3.77 -15.02
CA GLY A 120 2.58 -3.74 -16.06
C GLY A 120 3.00 -3.04 -17.35
N LYS A 121 2.02 -2.80 -18.21
CA LYS A 121 2.17 -2.12 -19.49
C LYS A 121 1.06 -1.10 -19.69
N VAL A 122 1.41 0.12 -20.09
CA VAL A 122 0.46 1.13 -20.56
C VAL A 122 0.35 1.01 -22.08
N ALA A 123 -0.86 0.84 -22.59
CA ALA A 123 -1.16 0.90 -24.02
C ALA A 123 -1.37 2.37 -24.43
N ILE A 124 -0.77 2.78 -25.54
CA ILE A 124 -0.92 4.11 -26.15
C ILE A 124 -1.68 3.92 -27.46
N MET A 125 -2.84 4.58 -27.59
CA MET A 125 -3.67 4.53 -28.81
C MET A 125 -3.86 3.10 -29.35
N PHE A 126 -4.00 2.11 -28.45
CA PHE A 126 -4.17 0.69 -28.74
C PHE A 126 -3.05 -0.04 -29.52
N ILE A 127 -2.03 0.66 -30.02
CA ILE A 127 -0.97 0.08 -30.89
C ILE A 127 0.32 -0.19 -30.09
N MET A 128 0.87 0.82 -29.42
CA MET A 128 2.15 0.69 -28.70
C MET A 128 1.96 0.38 -27.22
N LYS A 129 2.74 -0.55 -26.68
CA LYS A 129 2.74 -0.89 -25.25
C LYS A 129 4.08 -0.53 -24.62
N LYS A 130 4.08 0.31 -23.59
CA LYS A 130 5.28 0.65 -22.82
C LYS A 130 5.24 -0.04 -21.45
N LYS A 131 6.30 -0.76 -21.09
CA LYS A 131 6.45 -1.35 -19.75
C LYS A 131 6.56 -0.22 -18.72
N LYS A 132 5.81 -0.35 -17.63
CA LYS A 132 5.84 0.57 -16.48
C LYS A 132 5.71 -0.25 -15.20
N ALA A 133 6.41 0.18 -14.17
CA ALA A 133 6.26 -0.37 -12.83
C ALA A 133 5.85 0.75 -11.88
N ALA A 134 4.76 0.53 -11.15
CA ALA A 134 4.29 1.42 -10.11
C ALA A 134 4.72 0.86 -8.76
N ASN A 135 5.58 1.60 -8.06
CA ASN A 135 5.96 1.27 -6.70
C ASN A 135 5.01 1.96 -5.72
N MET A 136 4.85 1.34 -4.56
CA MET A 136 4.18 1.89 -3.40
C MET A 136 5.13 1.81 -2.22
N ASN A 137 5.25 2.90 -1.49
CA ASN A 137 5.89 2.95 -0.18
C ASN A 137 5.04 3.85 0.70
N CYS A 138 4.40 3.27 1.72
CA CYS A 138 3.58 3.98 2.66
C CYS A 138 4.13 3.85 4.08
N THR A 139 4.01 4.92 4.85
CA THR A 139 4.20 4.94 6.30
C THR A 139 2.84 5.06 6.95
N ILE A 140 2.55 4.17 7.89
CA ILE A 140 1.29 4.07 8.61
C ILE A 140 1.61 4.28 10.09
N ALA A 141 1.03 5.30 10.71
CA ALA A 141 1.16 5.53 12.14
C ALA A 141 -0.18 5.28 12.82
N PHE A 142 -0.16 4.38 13.81
CA PHE A 142 -1.29 4.14 14.71
C PHE A 142 -1.04 4.84 16.03
N ASP A 143 -2.07 5.51 16.54
CA ASP A 143 -2.09 5.97 17.91
C ASP A 143 -2.51 4.80 18.82
N VAL A 144 -1.61 4.41 19.71
CA VAL A 144 -1.76 3.22 20.56
C VAL A 144 -2.85 3.43 21.60
N THR A 145 -2.95 4.63 22.17
CA THR A 145 -3.93 4.97 23.20
C THR A 145 -5.32 5.17 22.59
N ALA A 146 -5.41 5.92 21.49
CA ALA A 146 -6.68 6.14 20.81
C ALA A 146 -7.14 4.92 19.98
N LYS A 147 -6.28 3.90 19.82
CA LYS A 147 -6.54 2.69 19.04
C LYS A 147 -6.99 3.01 17.60
N ALA A 148 -6.40 4.05 17.02
CA ALA A 148 -6.87 4.66 15.78
C ALA A 148 -5.72 4.98 14.83
N LEU A 149 -6.05 5.19 13.56
CA LEU A 149 -5.10 5.70 12.58
C LEU A 149 -4.74 7.15 12.91
N ARG A 150 -3.46 7.42 13.13
CA ARG A 150 -2.94 8.79 13.31
C ARG A 150 -2.59 9.42 11.97
N SER A 151 -1.87 8.69 11.11
CA SER A 151 -1.50 9.18 9.79
C SER A 151 -1.23 8.05 8.80
N LEU A 152 -1.47 8.35 7.51
CA LEU A 152 -1.10 7.50 6.39
C LEU A 152 -0.45 8.38 5.31
N GLU A 153 0.81 8.12 5.04
CA GLU A 153 1.57 8.83 4.01
C GLU A 153 2.08 7.83 2.97
N CYS A 154 1.79 8.07 1.69
CA CYS A 154 2.23 7.20 0.59
C CYS A 154 2.95 8.01 -0.49
N LYS A 155 4.16 7.57 -0.84
CA LYS A 155 4.97 8.16 -1.92
C LYS A 155 4.60 7.54 -3.27
#